data_AF-A0A7X9DRU7-F1
#
_entry.id   AF-A0A7X9DRU7-F1
#
_cell.length_a   1.000
_cell.length_b   1.000
_cell.length_c   1.000
_cell.angle_alpha   90.00
_cell.angle_beta   90.00
_cell.angle_gamma   90.00
#
_symmetry.space_group_name_H-M   'P 1'
#
loop_
_entity.id
_entity.type
_entity.pdbx_description
1 polymer ?
#
loop_
_entity_poly.entity_id
_entity_poly.type
_entity_poly.pdbx_seq_one_letter_code
_entity_poly.pdbx_strand_id
1 'polypeptide(L)' 'EEVLDFIVDKAVEFRLGARGLRSIVEAIMIDFMFDYPSRDQKELTVTLDYARAKLDKANMKRLRAA' A
#
# COMPACT_ATOMS: atom_id res chain seq x y z
N GLU A 1 2.00 7.38 -12.20
CA GLU A 1 0.54 7.24 -12.20
C GLU A 1 0.11 5.81 -11.93
N GLU A 2 0.70 4.82 -12.60
CA GLU A 2 0.35 3.39 -12.50
C GLU A 2 0.18 2.81 -11.08
N VAL A 3 0.96 3.29 -10.10
CA VAL A 3 0.81 2.87 -8.69
C VAL A 3 -0.52 3.33 -8.10
N LEU A 4 -0.94 4.55 -8.43
CA LEU A 4 -2.21 5.12 -7.96
C LEU A 4 -3.39 4.37 -8.58
N ASP A 5 -3.33 4.11 -9.89
CA ASP A 5 -4.34 3.32 -10.59
C ASP A 5 -4.44 1.91 -10.00
N PHE A 6 -3.30 1.26 -9.75
CA PHE A 6 -3.26 -0.04 -9.07
C PHE A 6 -3.93 -0.01 -7.68
N ILE A 7 -3.68 1.03 -6.87
CA ILE A 7 -4.30 1.17 -5.55
C ILE A 7 -5.82 1.33 -5.67
N VAL A 8 -6.29 2.14 -6.61
CA VAL A 8 -7.71 2.37 -6.86
C VAL A 8 -8.38 1.09 -7.36
N ASP A 9 -7.78 0.41 -8.33
CA ASP A 9 -8.27 -0.86 -8.87
C ASP A 9 -8.42 -1.91 -7.77
N LYS A 10 -7.43 -2.01 -6.87
CA LYS A 10 -7.51 -2.93 -5.73
C LYS A 10 -8.60 -2.53 -4.74
N ALA A 11 -8.79 -1.25 -4.46
CA ALA A 11 -9.88 -0.79 -3.58
C ALA A 11 -11.27 -1.17 -4.14
N VAL A 12 -11.44 -1.08 -5.47
CA VAL A 12 -12.66 -1.48 -6.18
C VAL A 12 -12.83 -3.00 -6.17
N GLU A 13 -11.77 -3.75 -6.51
CA GLU A 13 -11.75 -5.22 -6.51
C GLU A 13 -12.18 -5.80 -5.14
N PHE A 14 -11.69 -5.20 -4.06
CA PHE A 14 -12.01 -5.61 -2.69
C PHE A 14 -13.28 -4.97 -2.13
N ARG A 15 -13.97 -4.11 -2.88
CA ARG A 15 -15.20 -3.40 -2.49
C ARG A 15 -15.06 -2.62 -1.17
N LEU A 16 -13.89 -2.04 -0.92
CA LEU A 16 -13.60 -1.33 0.33
C LEU A 16 -14.12 0.12 0.33
N GLY A 17 -14.44 0.65 -0.85
CA GLY A 17 -14.81 2.05 -1.04
C GLY A 17 -13.66 3.02 -0.73
N ALA A 18 -13.95 4.33 -0.69
CA ALA A 18 -12.94 5.37 -0.52
C ALA A 18 -12.15 5.25 0.82
N ARG A 19 -12.78 4.71 1.87
CA ARG A 19 -12.12 4.49 3.17
C ARG A 19 -11.02 3.43 3.09
N GLY A 20 -11.18 2.42 2.22
CA GLY A 20 -10.21 1.35 2.02
C GLY A 20 -8.91 1.77 1.35
N LEU A 21 -8.88 2.93 0.68
CA LEU A 21 -7.67 3.45 0.05
C LEU A 21 -6.56 3.67 1.10
N ARG A 22 -6.93 4.20 2.27
CA ARG A 22 -5.99 4.39 3.39
C ARG A 22 -5.37 3.06 3.82
N SER A 23 -6.19 2.02 3.98
CA SER A 23 -5.73 0.71 4.41
C SER A 23 -4.78 0.04 3.40
N ILE A 24 -5.02 0.23 2.10
CA ILE A 24 -4.13 -0.27 1.04
C ILE A 24 -2.79 0.48 1.06
N VAL A 25 -2.83 1.81 1.15
CA VAL A 25 -1.62 2.64 1.24
C VAL A 25 -0.81 2.27 2.49
N GLU A 26 -1.47 2.09 3.63
CA GLU A 26 -0.81 1.70 4.88
C GLU A 26 -0.13 0.34 4.77
N ALA A 27 -0.79 -0.65 4.13
CA ALA A 27 -0.19 -1.96 3.88
C ALA A 27 1.06 -1.90 2.97
N ILE A 28 1.11 -0.97 2.01
CA ILE A 28 2.27 -0.77 1.15
C ILE A 28 3.41 -0.09 1.92
N MET A 29 3.09 0.86 2.79
CA MET A 29 4.06 1.78 3.39
C MET A 29 4.61 1.33 4.75
N ILE A 30 3.93 0.42 5.47
CA ILE A 30 4.22 0.14 6.89
C ILE A 30 5.68 -0.29 7.16
N ASP A 31 6.22 -1.20 6.34
CA ASP A 31 7.59 -1.67 6.49
C ASP A 31 8.59 -0.52 6.26
N PHE A 32 8.32 0.31 5.25
CA PHE A 32 9.17 1.46 4.96
C PHE A 32 9.13 2.49 6.09
N MET A 33 7.95 2.82 6.60
CA MET A 33 7.80 3.76 7.71
C MET A 33 8.51 3.27 8.99
N PHE A 34 8.64 1.96 9.16
CA PHE A 34 9.37 1.36 10.29
C PHE A 34 10.89 1.37 10.07
N ASP A 35 11.38 0.93 8.90
CA ASP A 35 12.81 0.74 8.64
C ASP A 35 13.56 2.03 8.29
N TYR A 36 12.85 3.03 7.77
CA TYR A 36 13.44 4.21 7.16
C TYR A 36 13.82 5.37 8.10
N PRO A 37 13.19 5.60 9.27
CA PRO A 37 13.56 6.69 10.17
C PRO A 37 15.04 6.71 10.57
N SER A 38 15.73 5.57 10.47
CA SER A 38 17.17 5.44 10.76
C SER A 38 18.09 5.67 9.55
N ARG A 39 17.55 6.05 8.39
CA ARG A 39 18.31 6.26 7.14
C ARG A 39 18.39 7.75 6.80
N ASP A 40 19.48 8.16 6.15
CA ASP A 40 19.71 9.55 5.71
C ASP A 40 19.10 9.87 4.33
N GLN A 41 18.13 9.07 3.88
CA GLN A 41 17.41 9.36 2.64
C GLN A 41 16.20 10.24 2.96
N LYS A 42 15.92 11.21 2.09
CA LYS A 42 14.83 12.18 2.28
C LYS A 42 13.62 11.92 1.40
N GLU A 43 13.79 11.10 0.38
CA GLU A 43 12.80 10.84 -0.64
C GLU A 43 12.67 9.33 -0.88
N LEU A 44 11.43 8.91 -1.12
CA LEU A 44 11.10 7.58 -1.58
C LEU A 44 10.20 7.69 -2.80
N THR A 45 10.57 6.98 -3.86
CA THR A 45 9.67 6.72 -4.99
C THR A 45 9.11 5.31 -4.87
N VAL A 46 7.80 5.21 -4.70
CA VAL A 46 7.08 3.92 -4.71
C VAL A 46 6.84 3.51 -6.16
N THR A 47 7.31 2.32 -6.54
CA THR A 47 7.10 1.74 -7.88
C THR A 47 5.95 0.73 -7.88
N LEU A 48 5.42 0.40 -9.06
CA LEU A 48 4.33 -0.57 -9.20
C LEU A 48 4.72 -1.97 -8.67
N ASP A 49 5.93 -2.43 -9.00
CA ASP A 49 6.43 -3.72 -8.54
C ASP A 49 6.56 -3.77 -7.02
N TYR A 50 7.01 -2.67 -6.42
CA TYR A 50 7.10 -2.56 -4.96
C TYR A 50 5.71 -2.65 -4.33
N ALA A 51 4.74 -1.88 -4.84
CA ALA A 51 3.37 -1.87 -4.34
C ALA A 51 2.72 -3.26 -4.44
N ARG A 52 2.91 -3.97 -5.56
CA ARG A 52 2.43 -5.35 -5.76
C ARG A 52 3.05 -6.31 -4.74
N ALA A 53 4.37 -6.30 -4.62
CA ALA A 53 5.08 -7.19 -3.71
C ALA A 53 4.69 -6.97 -2.23
N LYS A 54 4.39 -5.73 -1.83
CA LYS A 54 3.90 -5.44 -0.48
C LYS A 54 2.45 -5.86 -0.27
N LEU A 55 1.59 -5.59 -1.25
CA LEU A 55 0.17 -5.95 -1.14
C LEU A 55 -0.04 -7.47 -1.17
N ASP A 56 0.75 -8.23 -1.95
CA ASP A 56 0.69 -9.69 -1.97
C ASP A 56 1.13 -10.31 -0.62
N LYS A 57 2.04 -9.64 0.10
CA LYS A 57 2.48 -10.06 1.45
C LYS A 57 1.51 -9.62 2.54
N ALA A 58 0.79 -8.53 2.34
CA ALA A 58 -0.21 -8.07 3.27
C ALA A 58 -1.34 -9.10 3.32
N ASN A 59 -1.61 -9.64 4.51
CA ASN A 59 -2.64 -10.67 4.67
C ASN A 59 -4.03 -10.04 4.41
N MET A 60 -4.51 -10.16 3.17
CA MET A 60 -5.66 -9.42 2.61
C MET A 60 -6.97 -9.63 3.38
N LYS A 61 -7.05 -10.65 4.24
CA LYS A 61 -8.17 -10.84 5.17
C LYS A 61 -8.33 -9.70 6.18
N ARG A 62 -7.23 -9.02 6.54
CA ARG A 62 -7.27 -7.86 7.45
C ARG A 62 -7.88 -6.61 6.81
N LEU A 63 -7.74 -6.44 5.49
CA LEU A 63 -8.23 -5.25 4.79
C LEU A 63 -9.75 -5.19 4.67
N ARG A 64 -10.44 -6.34 4.73
CA ARG A 64 -11.92 -6.41 4.69
C ARG A 64 -12.60 -6.16 6.04
N ALA A 65 -11.84 -6.10 7.14
CA ALA A 65 -12.36 -5.97 8.50
C ALA A 65 -12.34 -4.53 9.04
N ALA A 66 -11.93 -3.55 8.21
CA ALA A 66 -11.80 -2.14 8.55
C ALA A 66 -12.93 -1.29 7.96
#